data_AF-A0A382QCP9-F1
#
_entry.id   AF-A0A382QCP9-F1
#
_cell.length_a   1.000
_cell.length_b   1.000
_cell.length_c   1.000
_cell.angle_alpha   90.00
_cell.angle_beta   90.00
_cell.angle_gamma   90.00
#
_symmetry.space_group_name_H-M   'P 1'
#
loop_
_entity.id
_entity.type
_entity.pdbx_description
1 polymer ?
#
loop_
_entity_poly.entity_id
_entity_poly.type
_entity_poly.pdbx_seq_one_letter_code
_entity_poly.pdbx_strand_id
1 'polypeptide(L)'
;MEKYTSMKKGLTFDDVLMVPMHSDILPRDVELKTFLTANVTLNIPILSAAMDTVTEEEMAKSIAREGGLGIIHKNLSISDQVAMVEKVKRSESGMIMDPVTLTEDQTIGDAKKLMRYYSISGLPVVHGKKLIGILTNRDIRFEEDHSLKVKDR
;
A
#
# COMPACT_ATOMS: atom_id res chain seq x y z
N MET A 1 -16.15 8.90 55.93
CA MET A 1 -14.98 8.22 55.34
C MET A 1 -15.49 6.89 54.76
N GLU A 2 -16.38 6.95 53.76
CA GLU A 2 -17.20 5.77 53.38
C GLU A 2 -17.79 5.97 51.96
N LYS A 3 -16.93 6.05 50.92
CA LYS A 3 -17.42 6.31 49.55
C LYS A 3 -16.60 5.69 48.40
N TYR A 4 -15.78 4.67 48.68
CA TYR A 4 -15.03 3.94 47.66
C TYR A 4 -15.10 2.43 47.88
N THR A 5 -16.30 1.85 47.81
CA THR A 5 -16.48 0.40 47.87
C THR A 5 -16.90 -0.08 46.48
N SER A 6 -16.00 -0.84 45.84
CA SER A 6 -16.08 -1.50 44.53
C SER A 6 -15.45 -0.75 43.34
N MET A 7 -14.11 -0.78 43.25
CA MET A 7 -13.43 -0.65 41.96
C MET A 7 -13.56 -1.97 41.19
N LYS A 8 -13.92 -1.90 39.90
CA LYS A 8 -13.95 -3.09 39.04
C LYS A 8 -12.54 -3.67 38.92
N LYS A 9 -12.41 -4.99 39.11
CA LYS A 9 -11.18 -5.72 38.86
C LYS A 9 -10.86 -5.68 37.36
N GLY A 10 -9.68 -5.20 36.99
CA GLY A 10 -9.12 -5.31 35.64
C GLY A 10 -8.22 -6.53 35.54
N LEU A 11 -8.16 -7.15 34.36
CA LEU A 11 -7.23 -8.24 34.03
C LEU A 11 -6.44 -7.83 32.78
N THR A 12 -5.16 -8.18 32.74
CA THR A 12 -4.29 -8.07 31.54
C THR A 12 -4.06 -9.46 30.92
N PHE A 13 -3.30 -9.53 29.82
CA PHE A 13 -3.02 -10.78 29.10
C PHE A 13 -2.36 -11.84 29.99
N ASP A 14 -1.40 -11.46 30.83
CA ASP A 14 -0.65 -12.38 31.70
C ASP A 14 -1.45 -12.90 32.90
N ASP A 15 -2.62 -12.32 33.19
CA ASP A 15 -3.48 -12.75 34.29
C ASP A 15 -4.33 -13.99 33.93
N VAL A 16 -4.40 -14.36 32.65
CA VAL A 16 -5.33 -15.39 32.14
C VAL A 16 -4.67 -16.32 31.14
N LEU A 17 -5.22 -17.54 31.04
CA LEU A 17 -4.85 -18.52 30.02
C LEU A 17 -6.12 -19.08 29.38
N MET A 18 -6.02 -19.45 28.10
CA MET A 18 -7.10 -20.18 27.44
C MET A 18 -7.05 -21.66 27.85
N VAL A 19 -8.18 -22.17 28.34
CA VAL A 19 -8.32 -23.60 28.66
C VAL A 19 -8.50 -24.38 27.35
N PRO A 20 -7.65 -25.36 27.03
CA PRO A 20 -7.81 -26.17 25.83
C PRO A 20 -9.14 -26.93 25.83
N MET A 21 -9.78 -27.03 24.66
CA MET A 21 -10.99 -27.81 24.44
C MET A 21 -10.80 -28.75 23.26
N HIS A 22 -11.68 -29.75 23.14
CA HIS A 22 -11.71 -30.66 21.99
C HIS A 22 -11.93 -29.87 20.69
N SER A 23 -11.18 -30.21 19.64
CA SER A 23 -11.30 -29.62 18.30
C SER A 23 -11.09 -30.69 17.23
N ASP A 24 -12.01 -30.75 16.28
CA ASP A 24 -11.87 -31.57 15.06
C ASP A 24 -11.20 -30.80 13.90
N ILE A 25 -10.94 -29.50 14.09
CA ILE A 25 -10.34 -28.62 13.08
C ILE A 25 -8.82 -28.63 13.26
N LEU A 26 -8.10 -28.88 12.17
CA LEU A 26 -6.64 -28.75 12.15
C LEU A 26 -6.24 -27.27 12.06
N PRO A 27 -5.11 -26.84 12.65
CA PRO A 27 -4.69 -25.43 12.64
C PRO A 27 -4.63 -24.77 11.26
N ARG A 28 -4.28 -25.52 10.21
CA ARG A 28 -4.21 -25.02 8.83
C ARG A 28 -5.57 -24.75 8.18
N ASP A 29 -6.62 -25.33 8.73
CA ASP A 29 -7.99 -25.26 8.22
C ASP A 29 -8.82 -24.20 8.97
N VAL A 30 -8.19 -23.45 9.89
CA VAL A 30 -8.80 -22.34 10.63
C VAL A 30 -8.92 -21.10 9.74
N GLU A 31 -10.10 -20.50 9.69
CA GLU A 31 -10.32 -19.22 9.00
C GLU A 31 -9.99 -18.04 9.93
N LEU A 32 -9.06 -17.18 9.50
CA LEU A 32 -8.62 -15.99 10.22
C LEU A 32 -9.31 -14.70 9.75
N LYS A 33 -10.23 -14.83 8.79
CA LYS A 33 -10.91 -13.70 8.18
C LYS A 33 -11.73 -12.94 9.21
N THR A 34 -11.63 -11.62 9.21
CA THR A 34 -12.32 -10.77 10.19
C THR A 34 -12.83 -9.47 9.58
N PHE A 35 -13.83 -8.87 10.21
CA PHE A 35 -14.38 -7.57 9.82
C PHE A 35 -13.75 -6.47 10.68
N LEU A 36 -13.03 -5.55 10.03
CA LEU A 36 -12.55 -4.33 10.69
C LEU A 36 -13.67 -3.31 10.83
N THR A 37 -14.49 -3.18 9.78
CA THR A 37 -15.70 -2.35 9.76
C THR A 37 -16.81 -3.11 9.02
N ALA A 38 -18.01 -2.56 8.96
CA ALA A 38 -19.11 -3.14 8.19
C ALA A 38 -18.77 -3.41 6.70
N ASN A 39 -17.85 -2.63 6.13
CA ASN A 39 -17.49 -2.68 4.71
C ASN A 39 -16.04 -3.09 4.45
N VAL A 40 -15.25 -3.37 5.49
CA VAL A 40 -13.82 -3.69 5.36
C VAL A 40 -13.55 -5.02 6.02
N THR A 41 -13.16 -5.99 5.22
CA THR A 41 -12.79 -7.35 5.65
C THR A 41 -11.29 -7.55 5.45
N LEU A 42 -10.66 -8.21 6.41
CA LEU A 42 -9.25 -8.60 6.38
C LEU A 42 -9.15 -10.12 6.31
N ASN A 43 -8.15 -10.64 5.60
CA ASN A 43 -7.90 -12.08 5.54
C ASN A 43 -7.20 -12.59 6.82
N ILE A 44 -6.46 -11.70 7.50
CA ILE A 44 -5.89 -11.94 8.83
C ILE A 44 -6.21 -10.77 9.77
N PRO A 45 -6.35 -11.01 11.09
CA PRO A 45 -6.75 -9.99 12.06
C PRO A 45 -5.55 -9.14 12.51
N ILE A 46 -4.73 -8.66 11.57
CA ILE A 46 -3.50 -7.90 11.85
C ILE A 46 -3.57 -6.51 11.21
N LEU A 47 -3.28 -5.49 12.03
CA LEU A 47 -3.09 -4.11 11.60
C LEU A 47 -1.75 -3.60 12.11
N SER A 48 -1.06 -2.78 11.31
CA SER A 48 0.09 -2.04 11.83
C SER A 48 -0.33 -0.73 12.49
N ALA A 49 0.44 -0.34 13.51
CA ALA A 49 0.25 0.90 14.24
C ALA A 49 0.51 2.11 13.34
N ALA A 50 -0.31 3.15 13.50
CA ALA A 50 -0.22 4.43 12.80
C ALA A 50 0.91 5.32 13.37
N MET A 51 2.15 4.81 13.34
CA MET A 51 3.34 5.46 13.88
C MET A 51 4.37 5.68 12.77
N ASP A 52 5.11 6.79 12.82
CA ASP A 52 6.15 7.14 11.84
C ASP A 52 7.27 6.11 11.79
N THR A 53 7.61 5.50 12.93
CA THR A 53 8.62 4.43 13.02
C THR A 53 8.10 3.05 12.60
N VAL A 54 6.81 2.92 12.28
CA VAL A 54 6.18 1.61 12.02
C VAL A 54 5.60 1.54 10.62
N THR A 55 4.78 2.51 10.20
CA THR A 55 3.95 2.36 9.00
C THR A 55 4.04 3.54 8.05
N GLU A 56 4.89 3.40 7.04
CA GLU A 56 4.88 4.18 5.80
C GLU A 56 4.47 3.29 4.60
N GLU A 57 4.70 3.74 3.37
CA GLU A 57 4.27 3.10 2.14
C GLU A 57 4.68 1.62 2.01
N GLU A 58 5.90 1.26 2.39
CA GLU A 58 6.42 -0.10 2.21
C GLU A 58 5.80 -1.10 3.21
N MET A 59 5.62 -0.69 4.46
CA MET A 59 4.94 -1.52 5.47
C MET A 59 3.47 -1.72 5.09
N ALA A 60 2.78 -0.65 4.66
CA ALA A 60 1.39 -0.73 4.28
C ALA A 60 1.15 -1.66 3.07
N LYS A 61 2.03 -1.62 2.06
CA LYS A 61 2.01 -2.58 0.93
C LYS A 61 2.24 -4.01 1.41
N SER A 62 3.24 -4.21 2.26
CA SER A 62 3.65 -5.55 2.73
C SER A 62 2.54 -6.22 3.55
N ILE A 63 1.97 -5.51 4.52
CA ILE A 63 0.89 -6.05 5.35
C ILE A 63 -0.37 -6.32 4.53
N ALA A 64 -0.69 -5.46 3.56
CA ALA A 64 -1.82 -5.70 2.67
C ALA A 64 -1.65 -6.99 1.85
N ARG A 65 -0.43 -7.30 1.39
CA ARG A 65 -0.11 -8.56 0.68
C ARG A 65 -0.27 -9.80 1.56
N GLU A 66 0.10 -9.69 2.83
CA GLU A 66 -0.13 -10.75 3.82
C GLU A 66 -1.61 -10.87 4.24
N GLY A 67 -2.48 -9.96 3.77
CA GLY A 67 -3.91 -9.98 4.01
C GLY A 67 -4.41 -9.16 5.20
N GLY A 68 -3.52 -8.38 5.82
CA GLY A 68 -3.84 -7.42 6.89
C GLY A 68 -4.09 -6.01 6.36
N LEU A 69 -3.99 -5.01 7.24
CA LEU A 69 -4.09 -3.58 6.86
C LEU A 69 -3.03 -2.71 7.52
N GLY A 70 -2.32 -1.91 6.72
CA GLY A 70 -1.43 -0.87 7.24
C GLY A 70 -2.12 0.49 7.39
N ILE A 71 -1.91 1.17 8.52
CA ILE A 71 -2.39 2.53 8.74
C ILE A 71 -1.22 3.52 8.64
N ILE A 72 -1.21 4.35 7.60
CA ILE A 72 -0.18 5.39 7.44
C ILE A 72 -0.34 6.43 8.56
N HIS A 73 0.76 6.74 9.23
CA HIS A 73 0.79 7.72 10.31
C HIS A 73 0.45 9.16 9.82
N LYS A 74 0.20 10.06 10.77
CA LYS A 74 -0.18 11.47 10.49
C LYS A 74 0.93 12.49 10.73
N ASN A 75 2.16 12.02 11.02
CA ASN A 75 3.32 12.90 11.26
C ASN A 75 3.95 13.34 9.92
N LEU A 76 3.10 13.88 9.04
CA LEU A 76 3.39 14.24 7.66
C LEU A 76 2.58 15.47 7.29
N SER A 77 2.97 16.17 6.23
CA SER A 77 2.05 17.09 5.58
C SER A 77 0.88 16.31 4.95
N ILE A 78 -0.27 16.97 4.75
CA ILE A 78 -1.42 16.35 4.08
C ILE A 78 -1.02 15.83 2.70
N SER A 79 -0.21 16.60 1.95
CA SER A 79 0.28 16.20 0.63
C SER A 79 1.14 14.95 0.67
N ASP A 80 2.04 14.81 1.66
CA ASP A 80 2.92 13.65 1.75
C ASP A 80 2.14 12.39 2.15
N GLN A 81 1.17 12.53 3.07
CA GLN A 81 0.31 11.41 3.45
C GLN A 81 -0.54 10.93 2.26
N VAL A 82 -1.09 11.85 1.47
CA VAL A 82 -1.83 11.51 0.23
C VAL A 82 -0.93 10.79 -0.75
N ALA A 83 0.30 11.27 -0.97
CA ALA A 83 1.25 10.62 -1.88
C ALA A 83 1.59 9.18 -1.44
N MET A 84 1.76 8.93 -0.14
CA MET A 84 1.96 7.57 0.38
C MET A 84 0.74 6.68 0.12
N VAL A 85 -0.47 7.17 0.40
CA VAL A 85 -1.71 6.42 0.13
C VAL A 85 -1.82 6.07 -1.35
N GLU A 86 -1.56 7.02 -2.26
CA GLU A 86 -1.60 6.79 -3.70
C GLU A 86 -0.63 5.70 -4.14
N LYS A 87 0.60 5.71 -3.63
CA LYS A 87 1.60 4.67 -3.92
C LYS A 87 1.16 3.29 -3.44
N VAL A 88 0.52 3.19 -2.27
CA VAL A 88 -0.04 1.91 -1.77
C VAL A 88 -1.16 1.43 -2.67
N LYS A 89 -2.10 2.32 -3.05
CA LYS A 89 -3.25 1.94 -3.90
C LYS A 89 -2.84 1.52 -5.32
N ARG A 90 -1.72 2.05 -5.83
CA ARG A 90 -1.19 1.72 -7.17
C ARG A 90 -0.33 0.45 -7.22
N SER A 91 0.09 -0.12 -6.09
CA SER A 91 1.07 -1.23 -6.11
C SER A 91 0.55 -2.48 -6.81
N GLU A 92 -0.75 -2.79 -6.71
CA GLU A 92 -1.37 -3.98 -7.30
C GLU A 92 -2.81 -3.70 -7.76
N SER A 93 -2.96 -2.93 -8.84
CA SER A 93 -4.27 -2.75 -9.50
C SER A 93 -4.37 -3.69 -10.72
N GLY A 94 -5.33 -4.62 -10.71
CA GLY A 94 -5.58 -5.54 -11.83
C GLY A 94 -6.04 -4.83 -13.12
N MET A 95 -6.70 -3.68 -13.00
CA MET A 95 -6.99 -2.75 -14.10
C MET A 95 -6.71 -1.33 -13.62
N ILE A 96 -5.90 -0.57 -14.37
CA ILE A 96 -5.51 0.80 -14.02
C ILE A 96 -6.48 1.77 -14.72
N MET A 97 -7.38 2.41 -13.96
CA MET A 97 -8.39 3.33 -14.50
C MET A 97 -7.80 4.66 -14.98
N ASP A 98 -6.77 5.16 -14.30
CA ASP A 98 -6.08 6.41 -14.63
C ASP A 98 -4.56 6.15 -14.68
N PRO A 99 -4.05 5.65 -15.83
CA PRO A 99 -2.64 5.32 -15.98
C PRO A 99 -1.81 6.60 -16.02
N VAL A 100 -0.62 6.55 -15.42
CA VAL A 100 0.35 7.61 -15.58
C VAL A 100 0.86 7.57 -17.02
N THR A 101 0.54 8.61 -17.79
CA THR A 101 0.91 8.71 -19.21
C THR A 101 2.07 9.68 -19.44
N LEU A 102 2.77 9.51 -20.56
CA LEU A 102 3.73 10.46 -21.11
C LEU A 102 3.18 11.12 -22.36
N THR A 103 3.59 12.35 -22.63
CA THR A 103 3.41 13.00 -23.93
C THR A 103 4.65 12.81 -24.80
N GLU A 104 4.48 12.93 -26.10
CA GLU A 104 5.57 12.72 -27.08
C GLU A 104 6.71 13.75 -26.98
N ASP A 105 6.43 14.92 -26.40
CA ASP A 105 7.40 16.00 -26.21
C ASP A 105 8.13 15.96 -24.86
N GLN A 106 7.72 15.08 -23.94
CA GLN A 106 8.45 14.86 -22.69
C GLN A 106 9.78 14.15 -22.95
N THR A 107 10.71 14.31 -22.00
CA THR A 107 12.04 13.73 -22.12
C THR A 107 12.13 12.32 -21.55
N ILE A 108 13.14 11.56 -21.95
CA ILE A 108 13.50 10.28 -21.32
C ILE A 108 13.81 10.48 -19.83
N GLY A 109 14.39 11.63 -19.44
CA GLY A 109 14.59 12.00 -18.04
C GLY A 109 13.29 12.07 -17.24
N ASP A 110 12.22 12.62 -17.82
CA ASP A 110 10.90 12.70 -17.17
C ASP A 110 10.26 11.31 -17.05
N ALA A 111 10.40 10.47 -18.08
CA ALA A 111 9.97 9.08 -18.04
C ALA A 111 10.65 8.32 -16.87
N LYS A 112 11.98 8.42 -16.74
CA LYS A 112 12.74 7.77 -15.65
C LYS A 112 12.29 8.26 -14.27
N LYS A 113 11.99 9.56 -14.10
CA LYS A 113 11.48 10.12 -12.84
C LYS A 113 10.11 9.53 -12.49
N LEU A 114 9.18 9.49 -13.44
CA LEU A 114 7.84 8.94 -13.23
C LEU A 114 7.88 7.45 -12.92
N MET A 115 8.66 6.68 -13.69
CA MET A 115 8.86 5.24 -13.45
C MET A 115 9.39 4.97 -12.04
N ARG A 116 10.39 5.75 -11.59
CA ARG A 116 10.94 5.62 -10.23
C ARG A 116 9.95 6.03 -9.15
N TYR A 117 9.24 7.14 -9.35
CA TYR A 117 8.32 7.68 -8.35
C TYR A 117 7.13 6.74 -8.11
N TYR A 118 6.54 6.19 -9.17
CA TYR A 118 5.41 5.29 -9.09
C TYR A 118 5.80 3.80 -9.00
N SER A 119 7.10 3.48 -9.10
CA SER A 119 7.59 2.10 -9.19
C SER A 119 6.96 1.28 -10.34
N ILE A 120 6.82 1.90 -11.52
CA ILE A 120 6.21 1.30 -12.72
C ILE A 120 7.27 1.13 -13.80
N SER A 121 7.22 0.01 -14.54
CA SER A 121 8.20 -0.33 -15.58
C SER A 121 7.83 0.09 -17.01
N GLY A 122 6.61 0.61 -17.23
CA GLY A 122 6.14 1.05 -18.53
C GLY A 122 5.11 2.17 -18.43
N LEU A 123 5.18 3.11 -19.36
CA LEU A 123 4.32 4.30 -19.42
C LEU A 123 3.65 4.38 -20.79
N PRO A 124 2.32 4.44 -20.87
CA PRO A 124 1.62 4.72 -22.13
C PRO A 124 1.98 6.13 -22.63
N VAL A 125 2.26 6.25 -23.92
CA VAL A 125 2.56 7.52 -24.59
C VAL A 125 1.30 8.00 -25.31
N VAL A 126 0.88 9.23 -25.04
CA VAL A 126 -0.36 9.82 -25.55
C VAL A 126 -0.13 11.15 -26.27
N HIS A 127 -0.93 11.41 -27.30
CA HIS A 127 -1.12 12.72 -27.90
C HIS A 127 -2.54 13.20 -27.57
N GLY A 128 -2.68 14.12 -26.62
CA GLY A 128 -3.98 14.46 -26.03
C GLY A 128 -4.62 13.24 -25.35
N LYS A 129 -5.76 12.78 -25.85
CA LYS A 129 -6.45 11.56 -25.36
C LYS A 129 -6.15 10.30 -26.18
N LYS A 130 -5.34 10.40 -27.24
CA LYS A 130 -5.05 9.29 -28.14
C LYS A 130 -3.79 8.56 -27.68
N LEU A 131 -3.89 7.26 -27.45
CA LEU A 131 -2.73 6.40 -27.25
C LEU A 131 -1.94 6.29 -28.56
N ILE A 132 -0.65 6.61 -28.52
CA ILE A 132 0.25 6.57 -29.68
C ILE A 132 1.41 5.58 -29.48
N GLY A 133 1.67 5.12 -28.26
CA GLY A 133 2.71 4.12 -28.00
C GLY A 133 2.83 3.73 -26.53
N ILE A 134 3.91 3.00 -26.24
CA ILE A 134 4.32 2.64 -24.87
C ILE A 134 5.83 2.78 -24.78
N LEU A 135 6.31 3.34 -23.67
CA LEU A 135 7.73 3.41 -23.35
C LEU A 135 8.01 2.55 -22.13
N THR A 136 8.92 1.60 -22.24
CA THR A 136 9.26 0.67 -21.16
C THR A 136 10.67 0.90 -20.63
N ASN A 137 10.93 0.40 -19.43
CA ASN A 137 12.25 0.45 -18.80
C ASN A 137 13.31 -0.28 -19.63
N ARG A 138 12.92 -1.23 -20.49
CA ARG A 138 13.84 -1.91 -21.42
C ARG A 138 14.28 -1.00 -22.56
N ASP A 139 13.41 -0.13 -23.04
CA ASP A 139 13.69 0.76 -24.17
C ASP A 139 14.73 1.82 -23.78
N ILE A 140 14.69 2.29 -22.53
CA ILE A 140 15.50 3.40 -22.02
C ILE A 140 16.64 2.97 -21.09
N ARG A 141 16.86 1.65 -20.94
CA ARG A 141 17.83 1.10 -19.98
C ARG A 141 19.26 1.61 -20.22
N PHE A 142 19.64 1.72 -21.48
CA PHE A 142 20.98 2.11 -21.91
C PHE A 142 21.00 3.52 -22.51
N GLU A 143 19.91 4.27 -22.34
CA GLU A 143 19.83 5.64 -22.85
C GLU A 143 20.54 6.59 -21.88
N GLU A 144 21.66 7.16 -22.34
CA GLU A 144 22.50 8.09 -21.59
C GLU A 144 22.04 9.55 -21.77
N ASP A 145 21.45 9.88 -22.93
CA ASP A 145 20.90 11.21 -23.17
C ASP A 145 19.50 11.35 -22.57
N HIS A 146 19.45 11.99 -21.41
CA HIS A 146 18.19 12.24 -20.70
C HIS A 146 17.38 13.41 -21.28
N SER A 147 17.96 14.19 -22.20
CA SER A 147 17.29 15.33 -22.85
C SER A 147 16.50 14.94 -24.10
N LEU A 148 16.76 13.74 -24.63
CA LEU A 148 16.07 13.17 -25.77
C LEU A 148 14.56 13.11 -25.51
N LYS A 149 13.76 13.51 -26.51
CA LYS A 149 12.30 13.42 -26.41
C LYS A 149 11.83 11.99 -26.67
N VAL A 150 10.68 11.66 -26.09
CA VAL A 150 10.05 10.34 -26.26
C VAL A 150 9.78 10.02 -27.72
N LYS A 151 9.40 10.99 -28.56
CA LYS A 151 9.15 10.78 -30.00
C LYS A 151 10.39 10.54 -30.85
N ASP A 152 11.56 10.92 -30.34
CA ASP A 152 12.83 10.82 -31.05
C ASP A 152 13.54 9.49 -30.74
N ARG A 153 12.82 8.56 -30.10
CA ARG A 153 13.23 7.20 -29.76
C ARG A 153 12.40 6.15 -30.47
#